data_AF-A0A974PHQ1-F1
#
_entry.id   AF-A0A974PHQ1-F1
#
_cell.length_a   1.000
_cell.length_b   1.000
_cell.length_c   1.000
_cell.angle_alpha   90.00
_cell.angle_beta   90.00
_cell.angle_gamma   90.00
#
_symmetry.space_group_name_H-M   'P 1'
#
loop_
_entity.id
_entity.type
_entity.pdbx_description
1 polymer ?
#
loop_
_entity_poly.entity_id
_entity_poly.type
_entity_poly.pdbx_seq_one_letter_code
_entity_poly.pdbx_strand_id
1 'polypeptide(L)'
;MNPALAILYMYPSADPTKDFMVQDDGDGKGPYIAAWNLDKPKPTEAELQAAWKAYQEAEANKPPELTELEQLQKENLLLKSQNNALSERADFIEDIIAEMAMRVYQ
;
A
#
# COMPACT_ATOMS: atom_id res chain seq x y z
N MET A 1 3.30 -24.84 -0.38
CA MET A 1 2.42 -23.66 -0.53
C MET A 1 1.95 -23.26 0.86
N ASN A 2 1.79 -21.96 1.16
CA ASN A 2 1.23 -21.53 2.44
C ASN A 2 -0.29 -21.29 2.29
N PRO A 3 -1.16 -22.24 2.68
CA PRO A 3 -2.60 -22.10 2.53
C PRO A 3 -3.17 -20.97 3.39
N ALA A 4 -2.55 -20.65 4.54
CA ALA A 4 -3.02 -19.54 5.37
C ALA A 4 -2.89 -18.20 4.65
N LEU A 5 -1.74 -17.94 4.01
CA LEU A 5 -1.54 -16.72 3.21
C LEU A 5 -2.46 -16.67 1.99
N ALA A 6 -2.69 -17.80 1.31
CA ALA A 6 -3.63 -17.87 0.20
C ALA A 6 -5.08 -17.56 0.64
N ILE A 7 -5.50 -18.10 1.79
CA ILE A 7 -6.82 -17.81 2.37
C ILE A 7 -6.94 -16.34 2.75
N LEU A 8 -5.91 -15.75 3.39
CA LEU A 8 -5.91 -14.33 3.74
C LEU A 8 -5.91 -13.43 2.50
N TYR A 9 -5.27 -13.85 1.41
CA TYR A 9 -5.33 -13.12 0.15
C TYR A 9 -6.74 -13.15 -0.47
N MET A 10 -7.42 -14.30 -0.43
CA MET A 10 -8.81 -14.43 -0.91
C MET A 10 -9.84 -13.77 0.02
N TYR A 11 -9.57 -13.80 1.33
CA TYR A 11 -10.44 -13.28 2.38
C TYR A 11 -9.64 -12.40 3.35
N PRO A 12 -9.32 -11.15 2.97
CA PRO A 12 -8.47 -10.26 3.79
C PRO A 12 -9.04 -9.92 5.15
N SER A 13 -10.36 -10.07 5.33
CA SER A 13 -11.06 -9.84 6.59
C SER A 13 -11.15 -11.07 7.50
N ALA A 14 -10.66 -12.24 7.04
CA ALA A 14 -10.73 -13.47 7.82
C ALA A 14 -9.69 -13.47 8.95
N ASP A 15 -10.10 -13.91 10.13
CA ASP A 15 -9.23 -14.08 11.31
C ASP A 15 -8.69 -15.52 11.33
N PRO A 16 -7.38 -15.75 11.13
CA PRO A 16 -6.78 -17.08 11.10
C PRO A 16 -6.80 -17.79 12.46
N THR A 17 -7.27 -17.14 13.53
CA THR A 17 -7.46 -17.73 14.85
C THR A 17 -8.91 -18.11 15.15
N LYS A 18 -9.87 -17.61 14.36
CA LYS A 18 -11.32 -17.83 14.59
C LYS A 18 -12.03 -18.44 13.40
N ASP A 19 -11.71 -17.95 12.20
CA ASP A 19 -12.46 -18.21 10.98
C ASP A 19 -11.98 -19.45 10.23
N PHE A 20 -10.71 -19.80 10.38
CA PHE A 20 -10.14 -21.03 9.84
C PHE A 20 -8.90 -21.42 10.64
N MET A 21 -8.53 -22.70 10.63
CA MET A 21 -7.31 -23.19 11.27
C MET A 21 -6.49 -23.94 10.23
N VAL A 22 -5.22 -23.55 10.09
CA VAL A 22 -4.23 -24.28 9.30
C VAL A 22 -3.33 -25.04 10.24
N GLN A 23 -3.14 -26.32 9.97
CA GLN A 23 -2.28 -27.21 10.74
C GLN A 23 -1.25 -27.86 9.83
N ASP A 24 -0.03 -27.99 10.32
CA ASP A 24 1.03 -28.79 9.72
C ASP A 24 1.38 -29.89 10.73
N ASP A 25 1.24 -31.15 10.34
CA ASP A 25 1.54 -32.31 11.17
C ASP A 25 3.01 -32.76 11.04
N GLY A 26 3.79 -32.12 10.16
CA GLY A 26 5.18 -32.48 9.93
C GLY A 26 5.36 -33.85 9.24
N ASP A 27 4.30 -34.41 8.65
CA ASP A 27 4.33 -35.70 7.97
C ASP A 27 4.91 -35.64 6.53
N GLY A 28 5.29 -34.44 6.09
CA GLY A 28 5.81 -34.15 4.76
C GLY A 28 4.75 -33.87 3.69
N LYS A 29 3.46 -33.97 4.00
CA LYS A 29 2.36 -33.54 3.12
C LYS A 29 2.12 -32.04 3.18
N GLY A 30 2.63 -31.38 4.23
CA GLY A 30 2.59 -29.94 4.42
C GLY A 30 1.28 -29.44 5.03
N PRO A 31 1.16 -28.11 5.20
CA PRO A 31 0.04 -27.51 5.92
C PRO A 31 -1.30 -27.71 5.21
N TYR A 32 -2.35 -28.01 5.98
CA TYR A 32 -3.73 -28.20 5.51
C TYR A 32 -4.75 -27.42 6.36
N ILE A 33 -5.93 -27.17 5.81
CA ILE A 33 -7.04 -26.52 6.53
C ILE A 33 -7.72 -27.56 7.43
N ALA A 34 -7.43 -27.50 8.73
CA ALA A 34 -7.96 -28.36 9.78
C ALA A 34 -9.37 -27.95 10.22
N ALA A 35 -9.65 -26.65 10.30
CA ALA A 35 -10.98 -26.13 10.65
C ALA A 35 -11.39 -25.00 9.70
N TRP A 36 -12.69 -24.92 9.42
CA TRP A 36 -13.27 -23.91 8.55
C TRP A 36 -14.60 -23.44 9.15
N ASN A 37 -14.62 -22.20 9.66
CA ASN A 37 -15.73 -21.59 10.38
C ASN A 37 -16.38 -20.42 9.62
N LEU A 38 -15.93 -20.15 8.39
CA LEU A 38 -16.54 -19.14 7.53
C LEU A 38 -17.82 -19.69 6.88
N ASP A 39 -18.82 -18.83 6.72
CA ASP A 39 -20.06 -19.11 5.95
C ASP A 39 -19.84 -19.20 4.43
N LYS A 40 -18.56 -19.25 4.01
CA LYS A 40 -18.15 -19.38 2.61
C LYS A 40 -17.79 -20.84 2.32
N PRO A 41 -17.92 -21.31 1.07
CA PRO A 41 -17.43 -22.63 0.72
C PRO A 41 -15.93 -22.74 1.02
N LYS A 42 -15.51 -23.88 1.56
CA LYS A 42 -14.09 -24.18 1.75
C LYS A 42 -13.40 -24.15 0.38
N PRO A 43 -12.36 -23.34 0.18
CA PRO A 43 -11.66 -23.26 -1.09
C PRO A 43 -10.98 -24.60 -1.43
N THR A 44 -10.99 -24.93 -2.71
CA THR A 44 -10.31 -26.10 -3.26
C THR A 44 -8.81 -25.85 -3.38
N GLU A 45 -8.02 -26.93 -3.48
CA GLU A 45 -6.56 -26.83 -3.66
C GLU A 45 -6.17 -26.01 -4.91
N ALA A 46 -6.96 -26.12 -5.98
CA ALA A 46 -6.75 -25.36 -7.21
C ALA A 46 -6.96 -23.86 -6.99
N GLU A 47 -7.99 -23.47 -6.24
CA GLU A 47 -8.26 -22.07 -5.89
C GLU A 47 -7.17 -21.51 -4.97
N LEU A 48 -6.70 -22.31 -4.00
CA LEU A 48 -5.60 -21.93 -3.12
C LEU A 48 -4.29 -21.73 -3.90
N GLN A 49 -3.98 -22.60 -4.87
CA GLN A 49 -2.82 -22.42 -5.73
C GLN A 49 -2.92 -21.19 -6.61
N ALA A 50 -4.10 -20.92 -7.19
CA ALA A 50 -4.33 -19.72 -7.98
C ALA A 50 -4.14 -18.45 -7.13
N ALA A 51 -4.71 -18.42 -5.92
CA ALA A 51 -4.55 -17.33 -4.97
C ALA A 51 -3.10 -17.16 -4.52
N TRP A 52 -2.38 -18.26 -4.24
CA TRP A 52 -0.96 -18.21 -3.89
C TRP A 52 -0.09 -17.65 -5.02
N LYS A 53 -0.37 -18.04 -6.26
CA LYS A 53 0.33 -17.49 -7.42
C LYS A 53 0.05 -16.00 -7.59
N ALA A 54 -1.21 -15.58 -7.47
CA ALA A 54 -1.60 -14.17 -7.53
C ALA A 54 -0.99 -13.35 -6.39
N TYR A 55 -0.92 -13.91 -5.17
CA TYR A 55 -0.21 -13.30 -4.05
C TYR A 55 1.27 -13.09 -4.35
N GLN A 56 1.95 -14.11 -4.88
CA GLN A 56 3.37 -13.98 -5.21
C GLN A 56 3.62 -12.99 -6.35
N GLU A 57 2.74 -12.93 -7.34
CA GLU A 57 2.81 -11.94 -8.41
C GLU A 57 2.56 -10.53 -7.88
N ALA A 58 1.60 -10.36 -6.95
CA ALA A 58 1.34 -9.09 -6.30
C ALA A 58 2.51 -8.63 -5.41
N GLU A 59 3.13 -9.54 -4.65
CA GLU A 59 4.31 -9.24 -3.84
C GLU A 59 5.54 -8.96 -4.70
N ALA A 60 5.74 -9.69 -5.80
CA ALA A 60 6.84 -9.45 -6.74
C ALA A 60 6.69 -8.11 -7.47
N ASN A 61 5.45 -7.67 -7.72
CA ASN A 61 5.13 -6.37 -8.33
C ASN A 61 4.93 -5.25 -7.29
N LYS A 62 5.05 -5.54 -5.99
CA LYS A 62 4.90 -4.52 -4.95
C LYS A 62 6.02 -3.51 -5.14
N PRO A 63 5.71 -2.20 -5.26
CA PRO A 63 6.74 -1.19 -5.22
C PRO A 63 7.60 -1.43 -3.98
N PRO A 64 8.93 -1.27 -4.06
CA PRO A 64 9.75 -1.32 -2.86
C PRO A 64 9.12 -0.38 -1.83
N GLU A 65 8.81 -0.90 -0.64
CA GLU A 65 8.39 -0.04 0.46
C GLU A 65 9.52 0.95 0.67
N LEU A 66 9.26 2.21 0.36
CA LEU A 66 10.20 3.28 0.60
C LEU A 66 10.46 3.27 2.10
N THR A 67 11.74 3.19 2.45
CA THR A 67 12.15 3.33 3.84
C THR A 67 11.63 4.66 4.38
N GLU A 68 11.40 4.75 5.68
CA GLU A 68 10.94 5.99 6.33
C GLU A 68 11.80 7.21 5.92
N LEU A 69 13.12 7.01 5.79
CA LEU A 69 14.04 8.03 5.30
C LEU A 69 13.75 8.50 3.87
N GLU A 70 13.48 7.59 2.94
CA GLU A 70 13.16 7.92 1.56
C GLU A 70 11.81 8.62 1.42
N GLN A 71 10.83 8.23 2.26
CA GLN A 71 9.53 8.92 2.34
C GLN A 71 9.71 10.36 2.83
N LEU A 72 10.43 10.55 3.93
CA LEU A 72 10.74 11.87 4.49
C LEU A 72 11.54 12.74 3.51
N GLN A 73 12.45 12.16 2.73
CA GLN A 73 13.18 12.87 1.69
C GLN A 73 12.28 13.34 0.55
N LYS A 74 11.36 12.49 0.07
CA LYS A 74 10.37 12.88 -0.95
C LYS A 74 9.44 13.98 -0.44
N GLU A 75 8.96 13.86 0.79
CA GLU A 75 8.12 14.88 1.41
C GLU A 75 8.87 16.22 1.56
N ASN A 76 10.11 16.20 2.05
CA ASN A 76 10.94 17.39 2.12
C ASN A 76 11.17 18.05 0.76
N LEU A 77 11.41 17.25 -0.29
CA LEU A 77 11.59 17.75 -1.64
C LEU A 77 10.31 18.46 -2.13
N LEU A 78 9.15 17.84 -1.90
CA LEU A 78 7.85 18.41 -2.27
C LEU A 78 7.58 19.72 -1.51
N LEU A 79 7.81 19.73 -0.19
CA LEU A 79 7.63 20.91 0.65
C LEU A 79 8.56 22.05 0.24
N LYS A 80 9.82 21.75 -0.08
CA LYS A 80 10.77 22.75 -0.60
C LYS A 80 10.30 23.33 -1.93
N SER A 81 9.82 22.49 -2.84
CA SER A 81 9.27 22.97 -4.12
C SER A 81 8.05 23.85 -3.93
N GLN A 82 7.15 23.51 -3.00
CA GLN A 82 5.99 24.34 -2.68
C GLN A 82 6.39 25.68 -2.08
N ASN A 83 7.34 25.69 -1.12
CA ASN A 83 7.86 26.92 -0.53
C ASN A 83 8.51 27.82 -1.59
N ASN A 84 9.31 27.26 -2.50
CA ASN A 84 9.90 28.03 -3.59
C ASN A 84 8.82 28.62 -4.50
N ALA A 85 7.81 27.85 -4.91
CA ALA A 85 6.73 28.35 -5.74
C ALA A 85 5.90 29.45 -5.04
N LEU A 86 5.70 29.35 -3.72
CA LEU A 86 5.06 30.40 -2.93
C LEU A 86 5.91 31.66 -2.85
N SER A 87 7.23 31.53 -2.71
CA SER A 87 8.16 32.66 -2.72
C SER A 87 8.14 33.37 -4.06
N GLU A 88 8.28 32.64 -5.18
CA GLU A 88 8.23 33.20 -6.54
C GLU A 88 6.90 33.92 -6.81
N ARG A 89 5.80 33.34 -6.31
CA ARG A 89 4.48 33.98 -6.39
C ARG A 89 4.40 35.27 -5.57
N ALA A 90 5.04 35.32 -4.39
CA ALA A 90 5.06 36.51 -3.56
C ALA A 90 5.85 37.62 -4.26
N ASP A 91 7.05 37.32 -4.77
CA ASP A 91 7.90 38.27 -5.50
C ASP A 91 7.15 38.87 -6.71
N PHE A 92 6.46 38.02 -7.48
CA PHE A 92 5.62 38.46 -8.60
C PHE A 92 4.48 39.41 -8.18
N ILE A 93 3.82 39.12 -7.05
CA ILE A 93 2.74 39.99 -6.54
C ILE A 93 3.31 41.34 -6.09
N GLU A 94 4.48 41.35 -5.46
CA GLU A 94 5.15 42.59 -5.04
C GLU A 94 5.50 43.47 -6.25
N ASP A 95 6.03 42.88 -7.32
CA ASP A 95 6.34 43.59 -8.57
C ASP A 95 5.08 44.20 -9.20
N ILE A 96 3.96 43.47 -9.25
CA ILE A 96 2.69 43.98 -9.77
C ILE A 96 2.16 45.13 -8.91
N ILE A 97 2.23 45.01 -7.57
CA ILE A 97 1.76 46.08 -6.67
C ILE A 97 2.59 47.34 -6.86
N ALA A 98 3.92 47.21 -6.97
CA ALA A 98 4.81 48.35 -7.22
C ALA A 98 4.49 49.02 -8.57
N GLU A 99 4.26 48.24 -9.62
CA GLU A 99 3.87 48.77 -10.94
C GLU A 99 2.51 49.48 -10.90
N MET A 100 1.49 48.88 -10.25
CA MET A 100 0.17 49.50 -10.11
C MET A 100 0.24 50.78 -9.29
N ALA A 101 1.00 50.81 -8.20
CA ALA A 101 1.19 52.02 -7.39
C ALA A 101 1.82 53.15 -8.21
N MET A 102 2.87 52.87 -8.98
CA MET A 102 3.50 53.87 -9.86
C MET A 102 2.53 54.44 -10.91
N ARG A 103 1.62 53.63 -11.46
CA ARG A 103 0.61 54.09 -12.42
C ARG A 103 -0.53 54.91 -11.80
N VAL A 104 -0.83 54.71 -10.52
CA VAL A 104 -1.93 55.41 -9.81
C VAL A 104 -1.51 56.78 -9.26
N TYR A 105 -0.21 57.00 -9.02
CA TYR A 105 0.34 58.25 -8.51
C TYR A 105 0.94 59.18 -9.61
N GLN A 106 0.75 58.86 -10.89
CA GLN A 106 1.00 59.77 -12.03
C GLN A 106 -0.26 60.58 -12.35
#